data_AF-A0A6P6GAI4-F1
#
_entry.id   AF-A0A6P6GAI4-F1
#
_cell.length_a   1.000
_cell.length_b   1.000
_cell.length_c   1.000
_cell.angle_alpha   90.00
_cell.angle_beta   90.00
_cell.angle_gamma   90.00
#
_symmetry.space_group_name_H-M   'P 1'
#
loop_
_entity.id
_entity.type
_entity.pdbx_description
1 polymer ?
#
loop_
_entity_poly.entity_id
_entity_poly.type
_entity_poly.pdbx_seq_one_letter_code
_entity_poly.pdbx_strand_id
1 'polypeptide(L)'
;MGWFSLPSLLFFLLPFSSFQTSSNSSSSSIIHHLSPLCHPYERSALIQFKNSFSVNNTIASDYYDYECDGIDPPTVSWAKNDTSNCCAWRGVTCDEKAGHVIGFDLSCASLQGAFHSNSTLFFLRNLQSLHLSQNDFGGSTIPSEIGKFTDLEHLILRDSNFSGNVPPEISYLSKLVTLDVSSNNFHKLKVDTFTLKRIVTNLTNLEALSMDLVDMSSDSPYQLISVESAYEQVAWHNSSDICKGKFIEESQPQWKSTRWDIAQSLVRCKKMEILDVGNNKINGTFPYWLESLPMLQVLILRSNRFHGSIEVSPKTALPFRKLQIMDLSDNEFSGNLPTKYFKNLLAMMDAHSDRLTYMGEDAYNESTIVVIKGFFIEMEKIQTMFTTIDLSKNNFEGEIPKLIGKLKSLKGLNFSHNKLTGPILSTLENLSNLEWLDLSSNELIGWTHT
;
A
#
# COMPACT_ATOMS: atom_id res chain seq x y z
N MET A 1 6.38 -34.42 -23.73
CA MET A 1 5.18 -34.99 -24.38
C MET A 1 4.17 -35.30 -23.28
N GLY A 2 2.93 -34.85 -23.42
CA GLY A 2 1.86 -35.07 -22.43
C GLY A 2 1.16 -33.76 -22.07
N TRP A 3 0.31 -33.29 -22.98
CA TRP A 3 -0.66 -32.22 -22.75
C TRP A 3 -1.84 -32.78 -21.95
N PHE A 4 -2.35 -32.02 -20.97
CA PHE A 4 -3.72 -32.19 -20.47
C PHE A 4 -4.45 -30.86 -20.57
N SER A 5 -5.45 -30.86 -21.46
CA SER A 5 -6.41 -29.82 -21.77
C SER A 5 -7.47 -29.68 -20.67
N LEU A 6 -7.74 -28.45 -20.22
CA LEU A 6 -8.94 -28.10 -19.45
C LEU A 6 -10.14 -27.89 -20.41
N PRO A 7 -11.37 -28.27 -20.01
CA PRO A 7 -12.55 -28.15 -20.87
C PRO A 7 -13.12 -26.72 -20.86
N SER A 8 -13.52 -26.29 -22.06
CA SER A 8 -14.21 -25.05 -22.38
C SER A 8 -15.62 -25.04 -21.80
N LEU A 9 -15.97 -24.04 -20.98
CA LEU A 9 -17.36 -23.75 -20.60
C LEU A 9 -17.94 -22.70 -21.55
N LEU A 10 -18.73 -23.18 -22.50
CA LEU A 10 -19.60 -22.42 -23.39
C LEU A 10 -20.77 -21.81 -22.58
N PHE A 11 -20.89 -20.48 -22.56
CA PHE A 11 -22.13 -19.81 -22.19
C PHE A 11 -23.01 -19.62 -23.44
N PHE A 12 -24.21 -20.20 -23.40
CA PHE A 12 -25.27 -20.01 -24.38
C PHE A 12 -25.86 -18.59 -24.25
N LEU A 13 -25.81 -17.83 -25.34
CA LEU A 13 -26.63 -16.64 -25.55
C LEU A 13 -28.06 -17.08 -25.92
N LEU A 14 -29.06 -16.66 -25.14
CA LEU A 14 -30.47 -16.70 -25.55
C LEU A 14 -30.88 -15.31 -26.08
N PRO A 15 -31.56 -15.22 -27.24
CA PRO A 15 -32.02 -13.94 -27.78
C PRO A 15 -33.36 -13.58 -27.14
N PHE A 16 -33.44 -12.42 -26.47
CA PHE A 16 -34.74 -11.86 -26.10
C PHE A 16 -35.37 -11.18 -27.31
N SER A 17 -36.51 -11.73 -27.70
CA SER A 17 -37.38 -11.32 -28.79
C SER A 17 -37.94 -9.91 -28.59
N SER A 18 -37.99 -9.20 -29.70
CA SER A 18 -38.74 -7.96 -29.95
C SER A 18 -40.21 -8.05 -29.54
N PHE A 19 -40.66 -7.10 -28.72
CA PHE A 19 -42.07 -6.68 -28.69
C PHE A 19 -42.16 -5.20 -29.08
N GLN A 20 -42.72 -4.95 -30.27
CA GLN A 20 -43.29 -3.66 -30.63
C GLN A 20 -44.57 -3.45 -29.82
N THR A 21 -44.68 -2.31 -29.14
CA THR A 21 -46.00 -1.70 -28.90
C THR A 21 -45.93 -0.21 -29.23
N SER A 22 -46.97 0.22 -29.94
CA SER A 22 -47.16 1.53 -30.54
C SER A 22 -47.39 2.64 -29.52
N SER A 23 -46.96 3.83 -29.93
CA SER A 23 -47.19 5.15 -29.36
C SER A 23 -48.54 5.37 -28.65
N ASN A 24 -48.46 6.01 -27.47
CA ASN A 24 -49.43 7.05 -27.11
C ASN A 24 -48.71 8.18 -26.37
N SER A 25 -48.88 9.38 -26.92
CA SER A 25 -48.38 10.65 -26.41
C SER A 25 -49.21 11.11 -25.21
N SER A 26 -48.55 11.33 -24.07
CA SER A 26 -49.04 12.24 -23.05
C SER A 26 -47.85 12.85 -22.33
N SER A 27 -47.70 14.15 -22.50
CA SER A 27 -46.73 15.03 -21.86
C SER A 27 -46.79 14.92 -20.34
N SER A 28 -45.78 14.31 -19.73
CA SER A 28 -45.42 14.50 -18.33
C SER A 28 -43.97 14.93 -18.26
N SER A 29 -43.73 16.13 -17.76
CA SER A 29 -42.40 16.66 -17.45
C SER A 29 -41.71 15.78 -16.41
N ILE A 30 -40.89 14.85 -16.88
CA ILE A 30 -39.94 14.12 -16.03
C ILE A 30 -38.79 15.07 -15.76
N ILE A 31 -38.68 15.54 -14.53
CA ILE A 31 -37.45 16.14 -14.03
C ILE A 31 -36.42 15.02 -14.00
N HIS A 32 -35.65 14.87 -15.07
CA HIS A 32 -34.37 14.20 -14.96
C HIS A 32 -33.57 15.01 -13.93
N HIS A 33 -33.18 14.38 -12.83
CA HIS A 33 -32.08 14.90 -12.02
C HIS A 33 -30.88 15.05 -12.97
N LEU A 34 -30.68 16.27 -13.48
CA LEU A 34 -29.48 16.63 -14.23
C LEU A 34 -28.32 16.38 -13.28
N SER A 35 -27.49 15.36 -13.58
CA SER A 35 -26.20 15.20 -12.91
C SER A 35 -25.48 16.55 -12.95
N PRO A 36 -24.86 17.00 -11.83
CA PRO A 36 -24.18 18.29 -11.81
C PRO A 36 -23.18 18.38 -12.96
N LEU A 37 -23.19 19.51 -13.65
CA LEU A 37 -22.18 19.81 -14.65
C LEU A 37 -20.88 20.17 -13.93
N CYS A 38 -19.78 19.55 -14.35
CA CYS A 38 -18.44 19.94 -13.94
C CYS A 38 -18.20 21.44 -14.12
N HIS A 39 -17.54 22.06 -13.14
CA HIS A 39 -17.18 23.48 -13.22
C HIS A 39 -16.24 23.75 -14.41
N PRO A 40 -16.50 24.78 -15.24
CA PRO A 40 -15.68 25.06 -16.43
C PRO A 40 -14.20 25.29 -16.14
N TYR A 41 -13.88 25.89 -14.98
CA TYR A 41 -12.51 26.11 -14.54
C TYR A 41 -11.79 24.80 -14.20
N GLU A 42 -12.45 23.87 -13.51
CA GLU A 42 -11.87 22.57 -13.17
C GLU A 42 -11.68 21.71 -14.42
N ARG A 43 -12.67 21.69 -15.33
CA ARG A 43 -12.54 21.10 -16.67
C ARG A 43 -11.31 21.63 -17.40
N SER A 44 -11.14 22.96 -17.42
CA SER A 44 -10.01 23.60 -18.10
C SER A 44 -8.68 23.25 -17.44
N ALA A 45 -8.65 23.20 -16.09
CA ALA A 45 -7.47 22.81 -15.33
C ALA A 45 -7.04 21.37 -15.62
N LEU A 46 -7.99 20.43 -15.72
CA LEU A 46 -7.74 19.03 -16.07
C LEU A 46 -7.19 18.87 -17.49
N ILE A 47 -7.76 19.56 -18.48
CA ILE A 47 -7.26 19.54 -19.86
C ILE A 47 -5.84 20.12 -19.94
N GLN A 48 -5.60 21.25 -19.28
CA GLN A 48 -4.26 21.87 -19.24
C GLN A 48 -3.25 20.97 -18.53
N PHE A 49 -3.65 20.27 -17.47
CA PHE A 49 -2.82 19.30 -16.78
C PHE A 49 -2.39 18.20 -17.74
N LYS A 50 -3.35 17.51 -18.37
CA LYS A 50 -3.06 16.46 -19.35
C LYS A 50 -2.14 16.97 -20.47
N ASN A 51 -2.44 18.12 -21.05
CA ASN A 51 -1.70 18.67 -22.18
C ASN A 51 -0.29 19.18 -21.81
N SER A 52 0.03 19.27 -20.51
CA SER A 52 1.38 19.60 -20.06
C SER A 52 2.35 18.42 -20.18
N PHE A 53 1.83 17.21 -20.44
CA PHE A 53 2.61 16.00 -20.64
C PHE A 53 2.53 15.50 -22.09
N SER A 54 3.59 14.83 -22.53
CA SER A 54 3.56 14.01 -23.73
C SER A 54 2.88 12.67 -23.42
N VAL A 55 2.27 12.03 -24.41
CA VAL A 55 1.71 10.68 -24.27
C VAL A 55 2.45 9.79 -25.25
N ASN A 56 3.15 8.77 -24.75
CA ASN A 56 3.88 7.84 -25.59
C ASN A 56 3.23 6.46 -25.59
N ASN A 57 2.53 6.13 -26.66
CA ASN A 57 1.84 4.85 -26.81
C ASN A 57 2.78 3.67 -27.12
N THR A 58 4.10 3.89 -27.26
CA THR A 58 5.06 2.81 -27.57
C THR A 58 5.65 2.15 -26.32
N ILE A 59 5.45 2.70 -25.12
CA ILE A 59 6.06 2.14 -23.89
C ILE A 59 5.22 1.02 -23.26
N ALA A 60 3.97 0.85 -23.68
CA ALA A 60 3.12 -0.23 -23.20
C ALA A 60 3.71 -1.65 -23.42
N SER A 61 4.77 -1.84 -24.22
CA SER A 61 5.32 -3.17 -24.53
C SER A 61 6.74 -3.47 -24.05
N ASP A 62 7.55 -2.47 -23.64
CA ASP A 62 9.02 -2.66 -23.65
C ASP A 62 9.71 -2.66 -22.27
N TYR A 63 8.96 -2.56 -21.17
CA TYR A 63 9.57 -2.61 -19.84
C TYR A 63 8.67 -3.25 -18.78
N TYR A 64 8.70 -4.59 -18.68
CA TYR A 64 8.23 -5.41 -17.54
C TYR A 64 6.83 -5.12 -16.92
N ASP A 65 6.03 -4.22 -17.48
CA ASP A 65 4.85 -3.69 -16.81
C ASP A 65 3.57 -4.41 -17.30
N TYR A 66 3.34 -5.58 -16.71
CA TYR A 66 2.12 -6.37 -16.91
C TYR A 66 0.87 -5.69 -16.31
N GLU A 67 1.01 -4.57 -15.60
CA GLU A 67 -0.07 -3.91 -14.86
C GLU A 67 -0.93 -3.02 -15.77
N CYS A 68 -0.32 -2.34 -16.74
CA CYS A 68 -1.04 -1.50 -17.71
C CYS A 68 -1.40 -2.22 -19.03
N ASP A 69 -1.08 -3.51 -19.15
CA ASP A 69 -1.30 -4.30 -20.36
C ASP A 69 -2.79 -4.44 -20.69
N GLY A 70 -3.20 -3.96 -21.87
CA GLY A 70 -4.57 -4.08 -22.38
C GLY A 70 -5.58 -3.06 -21.81
N ILE A 71 -5.13 -2.08 -21.03
CA ILE A 71 -5.97 -0.98 -20.52
C ILE A 71 -5.82 0.24 -21.44
N ASP A 72 -6.92 0.69 -22.06
CA ASP A 72 -6.92 1.96 -22.78
C ASP A 72 -6.68 3.11 -21.78
N PRO A 73 -5.71 4.03 -22.04
CA PRO A 73 -5.45 5.16 -21.16
C PRO A 73 -6.73 5.94 -20.83
N PRO A 74 -6.98 6.33 -19.56
CA PRO A 74 -8.19 7.05 -19.17
C PRO A 74 -8.47 8.28 -20.05
N THR A 75 -7.39 8.94 -20.49
CA THR A 75 -7.40 10.15 -21.29
C THR A 75 -7.90 9.97 -22.73
N VAL A 76 -8.04 8.73 -23.23
CA VAL A 76 -8.65 8.41 -24.54
C VAL A 76 -10.13 8.80 -24.56
N SER A 77 -10.82 8.61 -23.43
CA SER A 77 -12.26 8.95 -23.30
C SER A 77 -12.53 10.45 -23.40
N TRP A 78 -11.53 11.29 -23.11
CA TRP A 78 -11.66 12.75 -23.11
C TRP A 78 -11.77 13.31 -24.54
N ALA A 79 -11.29 12.57 -25.54
CA ALA A 79 -11.30 12.99 -26.95
C ALA A 79 -12.56 12.52 -27.72
N LYS A 80 -13.23 11.45 -27.25
CA LYS A 80 -14.37 10.85 -27.96
C LYS A 80 -15.73 11.48 -27.62
N ASN A 81 -15.82 12.28 -26.58
CA ASN A 81 -17.01 13.02 -26.21
C ASN A 81 -16.61 14.46 -25.87
N ASP A 82 -16.88 15.40 -26.78
CA ASP A 82 -16.87 16.85 -26.52
C ASP A 82 -18.04 17.22 -25.59
N THR A 83 -18.12 16.56 -24.43
CA THR A 83 -19.07 16.90 -23.39
C THR A 83 -18.47 18.01 -22.58
N SER A 84 -19.22 19.11 -22.44
CA SER A 84 -18.91 20.19 -21.50
C SER A 84 -18.76 19.72 -20.05
N ASN A 85 -19.19 18.50 -19.74
CA ASN A 85 -19.14 17.89 -18.43
C ASN A 85 -17.91 16.97 -18.26
N CYS A 86 -16.91 17.40 -17.48
CA CYS A 86 -15.75 16.59 -17.12
C CYS A 86 -16.09 15.43 -16.17
N CYS A 87 -17.21 15.47 -15.45
CA CYS A 87 -17.61 14.40 -14.52
C CYS A 87 -18.00 13.10 -15.21
N ALA A 88 -18.13 13.11 -16.54
CA ALA A 88 -18.34 11.92 -17.36
C ALA A 88 -17.03 11.33 -17.91
N TRP A 89 -15.89 11.96 -17.63
CA TRP A 89 -14.60 11.49 -18.12
C TRP A 89 -14.11 10.30 -17.29
N ARG A 90 -13.56 9.29 -17.96
CA ARG A 90 -12.87 8.21 -17.25
C ARG A 90 -11.71 8.80 -16.46
N GLY A 91 -11.60 8.39 -15.20
CA GLY A 91 -10.60 8.91 -14.27
C GLY A 91 -11.01 10.20 -13.55
N VAL A 92 -12.21 10.75 -13.77
CA VAL A 92 -12.70 11.92 -13.03
C VAL A 92 -13.91 11.53 -12.19
N THR A 93 -13.82 11.78 -10.89
CA THR A 93 -14.95 11.63 -9.95
C THR A 93 -15.35 13.00 -9.44
N CYS A 94 -16.65 13.30 -9.44
CA CYS A 94 -17.19 14.56 -8.96
C CYS A 94 -18.13 14.36 -7.76
N ASP A 95 -18.22 15.37 -6.91
CA ASP A 95 -19.24 15.45 -5.86
C ASP A 95 -20.64 15.45 -6.49
N GLU A 96 -21.50 14.53 -6.04
CA GLU A 96 -22.83 14.30 -6.61
C GLU A 96 -23.79 15.49 -6.50
N LYS A 97 -23.51 16.44 -5.60
CA LYS A 97 -24.37 17.61 -5.35
C LYS A 97 -23.80 18.89 -5.92
N ALA A 98 -22.51 19.13 -5.71
CA ALA A 98 -21.83 20.37 -6.03
C ALA A 98 -21.12 20.34 -7.39
N GLY A 99 -20.87 19.15 -7.96
CA GLY A 99 -20.20 18.99 -9.26
C GLY A 99 -18.72 19.35 -9.27
N HIS A 100 -18.10 19.51 -8.10
CA HIS A 100 -16.66 19.70 -7.95
C HIS A 100 -15.92 18.38 -8.17
N VAL A 101 -14.76 18.43 -8.80
CA VAL A 101 -13.86 17.28 -8.95
C VAL A 101 -13.27 16.92 -7.59
N ILE A 102 -13.58 15.71 -7.13
CA ILE A 102 -13.12 15.14 -5.86
C ILE A 102 -12.17 13.96 -6.06
N GLY A 103 -12.19 13.30 -7.22
CA GLY A 103 -11.27 12.20 -7.53
C GLY A 103 -10.66 12.38 -8.90
N PHE A 104 -9.36 12.14 -8.98
CA PHE A 104 -8.61 12.22 -10.23
C PHE A 104 -7.63 11.06 -10.36
N ASP A 105 -7.96 10.15 -11.27
CA ASP A 105 -7.22 8.93 -11.55
C ASP A 105 -6.74 8.93 -13.00
N LEU A 106 -5.43 9.12 -13.16
CA LEU A 106 -4.71 8.95 -14.42
C LEU A 106 -3.63 7.87 -14.29
N SER A 107 -3.90 6.83 -13.50
CA SER A 107 -3.07 5.62 -13.52
C SER A 107 -2.99 5.03 -14.94
N CYS A 108 -1.83 4.46 -15.29
CA CYS A 108 -1.59 3.86 -16.60
C CYS A 108 -1.92 4.78 -17.79
N ALA A 109 -1.75 6.09 -17.64
CA ALA A 109 -2.11 7.06 -18.68
C ALA A 109 -0.98 7.32 -19.69
N SER A 110 0.18 6.68 -19.51
CA SER A 110 1.39 6.85 -20.31
C SER A 110 1.85 8.32 -20.41
N LEU A 111 1.61 9.10 -19.34
CA LEU A 111 2.03 10.50 -19.26
C LEU A 111 3.54 10.60 -19.12
N GLN A 112 4.16 11.48 -19.90
CA GLN A 112 5.59 11.73 -19.93
C GLN A 112 5.92 13.21 -19.78
N GLY A 113 6.77 13.54 -18.82
CA GLY A 113 7.28 14.90 -18.61
C GLY A 113 7.29 15.31 -17.14
N ALA A 114 8.00 16.38 -16.81
CA ALA A 114 8.17 16.81 -15.43
C ALA A 114 6.84 17.32 -14.81
N PHE A 115 6.52 16.88 -13.59
CA PHE A 115 5.39 17.41 -12.83
C PHE A 115 5.81 18.69 -12.10
N HIS A 116 5.42 19.83 -12.66
CA HIS A 116 5.84 21.14 -12.16
C HIS A 116 4.95 21.69 -11.04
N SER A 117 5.54 22.47 -10.13
CA SER A 117 4.84 23.19 -9.04
C SER A 117 3.78 24.18 -9.48
N ASN A 118 3.89 24.70 -10.72
CA ASN A 118 2.91 25.60 -11.33
C ASN A 118 1.79 24.86 -12.07
N SER A 119 1.70 23.54 -11.92
CA SER A 119 0.68 22.72 -12.57
C SER A 119 -0.74 23.18 -12.21
N THR A 120 -1.63 23.14 -13.21
CA THR A 120 -3.05 23.49 -13.04
C THR A 120 -3.80 22.53 -12.16
N LEU A 121 -3.26 21.33 -11.89
CA LEU A 121 -3.85 20.36 -10.97
C LEU A 121 -4.07 20.98 -9.57
N PHE A 122 -3.16 21.84 -9.13
CA PHE A 122 -3.23 22.50 -7.82
C PHE A 122 -4.37 23.53 -7.69
N PHE A 123 -5.18 23.72 -8.74
CA PHE A 123 -6.41 24.49 -8.68
C PHE A 123 -7.61 23.69 -8.19
N LEU A 124 -7.54 22.35 -8.20
CA LEU A 124 -8.61 21.45 -7.76
C LEU A 124 -8.60 21.29 -6.22
N ARG A 125 -9.05 22.31 -5.50
CA ARG A 125 -8.92 22.38 -4.02
C ARG A 125 -9.78 21.37 -3.26
N ASN A 126 -10.81 20.83 -3.90
CA ASN A 126 -11.75 19.87 -3.31
C ASN A 126 -11.33 18.41 -3.54
N LEU A 127 -10.12 18.19 -4.06
CA LEU A 127 -9.64 16.84 -4.37
C LEU A 127 -9.47 16.02 -3.09
N GLN A 128 -10.13 14.86 -3.07
CA GLN A 128 -10.10 13.83 -2.03
C GLN A 128 -9.25 12.63 -2.45
N SER A 129 -9.18 12.31 -3.74
CA SER A 129 -8.36 11.22 -4.26
C SER A 129 -7.53 11.65 -5.46
N LEU A 130 -6.21 11.40 -5.39
CA LEU A 130 -5.27 11.63 -6.48
C LEU A 130 -4.46 10.36 -6.74
N HIS A 131 -4.66 9.80 -7.94
CA HIS A 131 -3.99 8.58 -8.39
C HIS A 131 -3.26 8.85 -9.71
N LEU A 132 -1.93 8.80 -9.66
CA LEU A 132 -1.05 9.11 -10.80
C LEU A 132 -0.06 7.97 -11.11
N SER A 133 -0.32 6.75 -10.60
CA SER A 133 0.60 5.63 -10.71
C SER A 133 0.90 5.22 -12.16
N GLN A 134 2.00 4.50 -12.37
CA GLN A 134 2.35 3.96 -13.68
C GLN A 134 2.39 5.03 -14.79
N ASN A 135 3.08 6.12 -14.50
CA ASN A 135 3.39 7.20 -15.44
C ASN A 135 4.89 7.50 -15.39
N ASP A 136 5.39 8.36 -16.28
CA ASP A 136 6.79 8.78 -16.27
C ASP A 136 6.89 10.30 -16.07
N PHE A 137 6.99 10.73 -14.80
CA PHE A 137 7.19 12.14 -14.50
C PHE A 137 8.65 12.62 -14.65
N GLY A 138 9.45 11.91 -15.46
CA GLY A 138 10.75 12.37 -15.95
C GLY A 138 11.81 12.61 -14.87
N GLY A 139 11.73 11.92 -13.73
CA GLY A 139 12.63 12.16 -12.60
C GLY A 139 12.35 13.45 -11.84
N SER A 140 11.21 14.12 -12.06
CA SER A 140 10.85 15.33 -11.32
C SER A 140 10.66 15.07 -9.83
N THR A 141 10.75 16.12 -9.02
CA THR A 141 10.42 16.07 -7.59
C THR A 141 8.91 16.15 -7.40
N ILE A 142 8.38 15.51 -6.35
CA ILE A 142 6.98 15.71 -5.93
C ILE A 142 6.83 17.19 -5.49
N PRO A 143 5.97 18.01 -6.12
CA PRO A 143 5.84 19.41 -5.76
C PRO A 143 5.25 19.61 -4.37
N SER A 144 5.77 20.57 -3.59
CA SER A 144 5.26 20.90 -2.25
C SER A 144 3.83 21.43 -2.27
N GLU A 145 3.37 21.93 -3.43
CA GLU A 145 1.99 22.30 -3.69
C GLU A 145 1.00 21.15 -3.48
N ILE A 146 1.44 19.90 -3.41
CA ILE A 146 0.59 18.78 -2.99
C ILE A 146 -0.10 19.06 -1.64
N GLY A 147 0.55 19.81 -0.74
CA GLY A 147 -0.02 20.24 0.54
C GLY A 147 -1.23 21.18 0.44
N LYS A 148 -1.59 21.63 -0.78
CA LYS A 148 -2.78 22.46 -1.05
C LYS A 148 -4.08 21.65 -1.06
N PHE A 149 -4.01 20.33 -1.22
CA PHE A 149 -5.18 19.44 -1.26
C PHE A 149 -5.60 19.06 0.16
N THR A 150 -6.03 20.02 0.98
CA THR A 150 -6.31 19.78 2.40
C THR A 150 -7.45 18.79 2.67
N ASP A 151 -8.26 18.49 1.65
CA ASP A 151 -9.32 17.49 1.69
C ASP A 151 -8.87 16.09 1.21
N LEU A 152 -7.60 15.91 0.86
CA LEU A 152 -7.08 14.66 0.30
C LEU A 152 -7.08 13.53 1.32
N GLU A 153 -7.68 12.41 0.92
CA GLU A 153 -7.81 11.14 1.64
C GLU A 153 -6.91 10.07 1.02
N HIS A 154 -6.74 10.08 -0.31
CA HIS A 154 -5.90 9.10 -1.01
C HIS A 154 -4.87 9.79 -1.91
N LEU A 155 -3.58 9.51 -1.68
CA LEU A 155 -2.48 9.95 -2.51
C LEU A 155 -1.67 8.75 -2.97
N ILE A 156 -1.78 8.42 -4.25
CA ILE A 156 -1.12 7.26 -4.86
C ILE A 156 -0.25 7.75 -6.03
N LEU A 157 1.06 7.71 -5.82
CA LEU A 157 2.11 8.18 -6.74
C LEU A 157 3.09 7.05 -7.09
N ARG A 158 2.72 5.79 -6.88
CA ARG A 158 3.58 4.63 -7.10
C ARG A 158 4.12 4.59 -8.53
N ASP A 159 5.37 4.13 -8.68
CA ASP A 159 5.95 3.77 -9.99
C ASP A 159 5.72 4.87 -11.05
N SER A 160 6.05 6.10 -10.65
CA SER A 160 5.74 7.30 -11.42
C SER A 160 7.00 8.08 -11.81
N ASN A 161 8.16 7.45 -11.64
CA ASN A 161 9.50 8.01 -11.86
C ASN A 161 9.77 9.35 -11.11
N PHE A 162 9.20 9.56 -9.92
CA PHE A 162 9.57 10.70 -9.06
C PHE A 162 10.97 10.53 -8.44
N SER A 163 11.64 11.64 -8.13
CA SER A 163 12.94 11.63 -7.44
C SER A 163 13.08 12.76 -6.41
N GLY A 164 14.21 12.81 -5.70
CA GLY A 164 14.46 13.83 -4.69
C GLY A 164 13.83 13.48 -3.35
N ASN A 165 13.48 14.48 -2.54
CA ASN A 165 12.85 14.24 -1.23
C ASN A 165 11.33 14.32 -1.34
N VAL A 166 10.64 13.44 -0.62
CA VAL A 166 9.21 13.59 -0.36
C VAL A 166 8.98 14.91 0.41
N PRO A 167 8.09 15.80 -0.07
CA PRO A 167 7.91 17.11 0.55
C PRO A 167 7.23 17.00 1.93
N PRO A 168 7.72 17.71 2.96
CA PRO A 168 7.11 17.70 4.29
C PRO A 168 5.69 18.25 4.31
N GLU A 169 5.26 18.98 3.27
CA GLU A 169 3.90 19.47 3.07
C GLU A 169 2.86 18.36 2.94
N ILE A 170 3.25 17.12 2.63
CA ILE A 170 2.35 15.95 2.74
C ILE A 170 1.77 15.83 4.15
N SER A 171 2.51 16.25 5.18
CA SER A 171 2.03 16.26 6.57
C SER A 171 0.91 17.27 6.87
N TYR A 172 0.52 18.11 5.89
CA TYR A 172 -0.65 19.01 6.00
C TYR A 172 -1.97 18.30 5.63
N LEU A 173 -1.88 17.15 4.97
CA LEU A 173 -3.02 16.37 4.49
C LEU A 173 -3.65 15.54 5.62
N SER A 174 -4.15 16.20 6.67
CA SER A 174 -4.60 15.51 7.90
C SER A 174 -5.74 14.49 7.72
N LYS A 175 -6.43 14.51 6.58
CA LYS A 175 -7.48 13.54 6.22
C LYS A 175 -6.94 12.30 5.52
N LEU A 176 -5.64 12.22 5.24
CA LEU A 176 -5.05 11.13 4.47
C LEU A 176 -5.27 9.78 5.16
N VAL A 177 -5.84 8.86 4.40
CA VAL A 177 -6.13 7.45 4.68
C VAL A 177 -5.08 6.57 4.01
N THR A 178 -4.79 6.84 2.74
CA THR A 178 -3.81 6.09 1.94
C THR A 178 -2.67 7.00 1.47
N LEU A 179 -1.44 6.60 1.75
CA LEU A 179 -0.24 7.20 1.19
C LEU A 179 0.62 6.13 0.53
N ASP A 180 0.72 6.17 -0.79
CA ASP A 180 1.63 5.34 -1.57
C ASP A 180 2.56 6.20 -2.43
N VAL A 181 3.85 6.13 -2.10
CA VAL A 181 4.94 6.78 -2.86
C VAL A 181 5.99 5.77 -3.34
N SER A 182 5.63 4.49 -3.35
CA SER A 182 6.54 3.37 -3.60
C SER A 182 7.10 3.34 -5.04
N SER A 183 8.18 2.57 -5.22
CA SER A 183 8.76 2.25 -6.53
C SER A 183 9.13 3.45 -7.40
N ASN A 184 9.42 4.60 -6.78
CA ASN A 184 9.79 5.81 -7.51
C ASN A 184 11.30 5.88 -7.78
N ASN A 185 11.68 5.61 -9.04
CA ASN A 185 13.02 5.84 -9.60
C ASN A 185 14.14 5.12 -8.82
N PHE A 186 13.91 3.83 -8.47
CA PHE A 186 14.91 2.92 -7.88
C PHE A 186 15.79 3.56 -6.80
N HIS A 187 15.18 4.00 -5.68
CA HIS A 187 15.83 4.69 -4.55
C HIS A 187 16.30 6.14 -4.78
N LYS A 188 15.96 6.80 -5.89
CA LYS A 188 16.22 8.24 -6.01
C LYS A 188 15.20 9.11 -5.29
N LEU A 189 13.99 8.59 -5.04
CA LEU A 189 13.07 9.20 -4.09
C LEU A 189 13.50 8.86 -2.66
N LYS A 190 13.51 9.86 -1.78
CA LYS A 190 14.01 9.79 -0.40
C LYS A 190 12.95 10.29 0.57
N VAL A 191 12.91 9.68 1.75
CA VAL A 191 12.14 10.20 2.89
C VAL A 191 13.13 10.44 4.04
N ASP A 192 13.46 11.71 4.26
CA ASP A 192 14.32 12.07 5.37
C ASP A 192 13.60 11.92 6.72
N THR A 193 14.39 11.94 7.80
CA THR A 193 13.88 11.75 9.16
C THR A 193 12.89 12.85 9.58
N PHE A 194 13.08 14.08 9.12
CA PHE A 194 12.21 15.20 9.46
C PHE A 194 10.82 15.01 8.87
N THR A 195 10.78 14.65 7.59
CA THR A 195 9.56 14.37 6.83
C THR A 195 8.84 13.16 7.40
N LEU A 196 9.55 12.05 7.64
CA LEU A 196 8.97 10.84 8.25
C LEU A 196 8.33 11.17 9.60
N LYS A 197 9.03 11.90 10.48
CA LYS A 197 8.50 12.30 11.79
C LYS A 197 7.19 13.05 11.64
N ARG A 198 7.09 13.99 10.70
CA ARG A 198 5.86 14.76 10.46
C ARG A 198 4.72 13.91 9.91
N ILE A 199 5.02 12.99 8.98
CA ILE A 199 4.03 12.05 8.44
C ILE A 199 3.42 11.23 9.58
N VAL A 200 4.26 10.56 10.37
CA VAL A 200 3.78 9.67 11.45
C VAL A 200 3.14 10.42 12.62
N THR A 201 3.44 11.71 12.82
CA THR A 201 2.80 12.52 13.88
C THR A 201 1.49 13.16 13.45
N ASN A 202 1.37 13.56 12.18
CA ASN A 202 0.24 14.39 11.73
C ASN A 202 -0.82 13.60 10.95
N LEU A 203 -0.45 12.51 10.29
CA LEU A 203 -1.38 11.74 9.44
C LEU A 203 -2.02 10.62 10.26
N THR A 204 -2.91 11.04 11.15
CA THR A 204 -3.48 10.18 12.20
C THR A 204 -4.53 9.20 11.69
N ASN A 205 -5.08 9.47 10.51
CA ASN A 205 -6.13 8.68 9.87
C ASN A 205 -5.58 7.60 8.93
N LEU A 206 -4.25 7.45 8.83
CA LEU A 206 -3.65 6.47 7.93
C LEU A 206 -4.11 5.05 8.24
N GLU A 207 -4.58 4.39 7.19
CA GLU A 207 -4.99 2.99 7.13
C GLU A 207 -3.99 2.20 6.28
N ALA A 208 -3.46 2.82 5.21
CA ALA A 208 -2.43 2.24 4.35
C ALA A 208 -1.24 3.18 4.14
N LEU A 209 -0.04 2.69 4.45
CA LEU A 209 1.22 3.37 4.20
C LEU A 209 2.18 2.47 3.41
N SER A 210 2.52 2.91 2.20
CA SER A 210 3.50 2.25 1.32
C SER A 210 4.65 3.18 0.96
N MET A 211 5.87 2.74 1.32
CA MET A 211 7.14 3.39 1.00
C MET A 211 8.17 2.35 0.51
N ASP A 212 7.71 1.28 -0.17
CA ASP A 212 8.59 0.28 -0.78
C ASP A 212 9.51 0.92 -1.84
N LEU A 213 10.78 0.53 -1.89
CA LEU A 213 11.77 1.07 -2.84
C LEU A 213 12.02 2.59 -2.74
N VAL A 214 11.80 3.19 -1.57
CA VAL A 214 12.04 4.62 -1.28
C VAL A 214 13.25 4.74 -0.34
N ASP A 215 14.28 5.51 -0.68
CA ASP A 215 15.46 5.58 0.18
C ASP A 215 15.16 6.25 1.54
N MET A 216 14.88 5.40 2.53
CA MET A 216 14.69 5.72 3.94
C MET A 216 15.97 5.54 4.75
N SER A 217 17.15 5.42 4.09
CA SER A 217 18.40 5.39 4.82
C SER A 217 18.61 6.70 5.59
N SER A 218 19.13 6.60 6.80
CA SER A 218 19.56 7.76 7.54
C SER A 218 20.67 8.46 6.78
N ASP A 219 20.48 9.73 6.41
CA ASP A 219 21.60 10.60 6.06
C ASP A 219 22.67 10.50 7.17
N SER A 220 23.92 10.42 6.74
CA SER A 220 25.09 10.33 7.61
C SER A 220 25.08 11.43 8.69
N PRO A 221 25.60 11.18 9.92
CA PRO A 221 25.53 12.15 11.03
C PRO A 221 26.25 13.49 10.81
N TYR A 222 26.95 13.67 9.70
CA TYR A 222 27.86 14.81 9.52
C TYR A 222 27.21 16.13 9.09
N GLN A 223 25.88 16.29 9.16
CA GLN A 223 25.23 17.59 8.96
C GLN A 223 24.36 18.10 10.12
N LEU A 224 24.35 17.44 11.28
CA LEU A 224 23.81 18.04 12.52
C LEU A 224 24.93 18.73 13.32
N ILE A 225 25.63 19.67 12.68
CA ILE A 225 26.36 20.70 13.42
C ILE A 225 25.45 21.94 13.46
N SER A 226 24.97 22.26 14.66
CA SER A 226 24.48 23.57 15.09
C SER A 226 23.12 24.09 14.56
N VAL A 227 21.99 23.46 14.89
CA VAL A 227 20.72 24.22 15.03
C VAL A 227 19.80 23.65 16.13
N GLU A 228 20.35 23.08 17.20
CA GLU A 228 19.54 22.57 18.32
C GLU A 228 19.11 23.65 19.33
N SER A 229 19.28 24.94 19.01
CA SER A 229 19.06 26.03 19.96
C SER A 229 18.06 27.12 19.54
N ALA A 230 17.31 26.99 18.44
CA ALA A 230 16.28 27.98 18.14
C ALA A 230 15.11 27.35 17.37
N TYR A 231 13.88 27.53 17.89
CA TYR A 231 12.58 27.28 17.24
C TYR A 231 11.80 25.96 17.46
N GLU A 232 11.80 25.37 18.66
CA GLU A 232 10.68 24.47 19.07
C GLU A 232 10.11 24.81 20.46
N GLN A 233 9.93 26.11 20.76
CA GLN A 233 9.12 26.57 21.90
C GLN A 233 8.08 27.60 21.45
N VAL A 234 7.23 27.28 20.48
CA VAL A 234 5.95 28.01 20.29
C VAL A 234 4.86 27.03 19.86
N ALA A 235 3.80 26.99 20.67
CA ALA A 235 2.46 26.47 20.40
C ALA A 235 2.26 24.95 20.28
N TRP A 236 2.10 24.27 21.43
CA TRP A 236 1.16 23.14 21.57
C TRP A 236 0.58 23.11 22.99
N HIS A 237 -0.27 24.07 23.33
CA HIS A 237 -1.21 23.95 24.45
C HIS A 237 -2.61 24.19 23.87
N ASN A 238 -3.51 23.25 24.13
CA ASN A 238 -4.92 23.20 23.72
C ASN A 238 -5.21 22.69 22.29
N SER A 239 -5.20 21.36 22.13
CA SER A 239 -6.22 20.67 21.33
C SER A 239 -6.31 19.22 21.81
N SER A 240 -7.50 18.84 22.27
CA SER A 240 -7.87 17.48 22.62
C SER A 240 -8.09 16.67 21.35
N ASP A 241 -7.03 16.20 20.68
CA ASP A 241 -7.10 15.20 19.59
C ASP A 241 -5.75 14.48 19.45
N ILE A 242 -5.81 13.14 19.50
CA ILE A 242 -4.69 12.25 19.83
C ILE A 242 -3.96 11.79 18.57
N CYS A 243 -2.90 12.52 18.21
CA CYS A 243 -1.56 11.96 17.91
C CYS A 243 -0.44 12.76 18.61
N LYS A 244 -0.78 13.67 19.54
CA LYS A 244 0.21 14.44 20.29
C LYS A 244 0.51 13.80 21.64
N GLY A 245 1.66 13.14 21.74
CA GLY A 245 2.34 12.92 23.01
C GLY A 245 3.82 13.22 22.83
N LYS A 246 4.42 13.83 23.85
CA LYS A 246 5.86 14.15 23.93
C LYS A 246 6.67 12.88 23.60
N PHE A 247 7.75 13.03 22.82
CA PHE A 247 8.79 12.00 22.71
C PHE A 247 9.26 11.73 24.15
N ILE A 248 8.88 10.59 24.72
CA ILE A 248 9.40 10.19 26.02
C ILE A 248 10.68 9.42 25.68
N GLU A 249 11.82 10.09 25.82
CA GLU A 249 13.07 9.36 26.09
C GLU A 249 12.86 8.63 27.42
N GLU A 250 12.18 7.48 27.39
CA GLU A 250 12.19 6.58 28.53
C GLU A 250 13.61 6.07 28.64
N SER A 251 14.25 6.42 29.75
CA SER A 251 15.55 5.93 30.20
C SER A 251 15.52 4.40 30.39
N GLN A 252 15.53 3.66 29.29
CA GLN A 252 15.83 2.23 29.28
C GLN A 252 17.35 2.08 29.10
N PRO A 253 18.05 1.38 30.03
CA PRO A 253 19.49 1.24 29.95
C PRO A 253 19.86 0.22 28.86
N GLN A 254 20.66 0.67 27.88
CA GLN A 254 21.38 -0.15 26.91
C GLN A 254 20.56 -0.94 25.85
N TRP A 255 19.80 -0.25 25.01
CA TRP A 255 19.74 -0.60 23.58
C TRP A 255 20.15 0.62 22.77
N LYS A 256 21.15 0.47 21.90
CA LYS A 256 21.59 1.54 20.99
C LYS A 256 20.42 1.88 20.07
N SER A 257 19.68 2.95 20.39
CA SER A 257 18.51 3.40 19.63
C SER A 257 18.87 3.57 18.16
N THR A 258 18.13 2.88 17.29
CA THR A 258 18.20 3.06 15.84
C THR A 258 17.05 3.98 15.42
N ARG A 259 17.28 4.93 14.50
CA ARG A 259 16.29 5.93 14.05
C ARG A 259 14.94 5.37 13.59
N TRP A 260 14.83 4.06 13.28
CA TRP A 260 13.54 3.40 13.05
C TRP A 260 12.59 3.45 14.28
N ASP A 261 13.12 3.71 15.48
CA ASP A 261 12.33 4.01 16.68
C ASP A 261 11.42 5.24 16.50
N ILE A 262 11.70 6.12 15.54
CA ILE A 262 10.85 7.29 15.22
C ILE A 262 9.48 6.86 14.69
N ALA A 263 9.43 5.71 14.00
CA ALA A 263 8.19 5.12 13.53
C ALA A 263 7.34 4.55 14.68
N GLN A 264 7.86 4.45 15.92
CA GLN A 264 7.07 4.00 17.08
C GLN A 264 5.79 4.83 17.28
N SER A 265 5.76 6.09 16.82
CA SER A 265 4.55 6.92 16.86
C SER A 265 3.37 6.32 16.07
N LEU A 266 3.64 5.50 15.05
CA LEU A 266 2.63 4.78 14.27
C LEU A 266 1.81 3.82 15.13
N VAL A 267 2.30 3.40 16.31
CA VAL A 267 1.53 2.59 17.28
C VAL A 267 0.18 3.22 17.66
N ARG A 268 0.05 4.53 17.49
CA ARG A 268 -1.16 5.31 17.78
C ARG A 268 -2.11 5.45 16.59
N CYS A 269 -1.67 5.10 15.37
CA CYS A 269 -2.52 4.95 14.18
C CYS A 269 -3.33 3.65 14.30
N LYS A 270 -4.39 3.67 15.13
CA LYS A 270 -5.16 2.46 15.47
C LYS A 270 -5.95 1.86 14.31
N LYS A 271 -6.10 2.61 13.21
CA LYS A 271 -6.74 2.16 11.98
C LYS A 271 -5.78 1.55 10.96
N MET A 272 -4.46 1.57 11.21
CA MET A 272 -3.47 1.04 10.28
C MET A 272 -3.76 -0.43 9.95
N GLU A 273 -3.98 -0.72 8.67
CA GLU A 273 -4.25 -2.03 8.09
C GLU A 273 -3.06 -2.54 7.28
N ILE A 274 -2.39 -1.63 6.57
CA ILE A 274 -1.29 -1.97 5.65
C ILE A 274 -0.06 -1.12 5.99
N LEU A 275 1.05 -1.80 6.26
CA LEU A 275 2.37 -1.19 6.35
C LEU A 275 3.33 -1.91 5.41
N ASP A 276 3.76 -1.20 4.36
CA ASP A 276 4.81 -1.63 3.46
C ASP A 276 5.97 -0.64 3.49
N VAL A 277 7.12 -1.11 3.99
CA VAL A 277 8.40 -0.40 3.94
C VAL A 277 9.50 -1.34 3.42
N GLY A 278 9.12 -2.29 2.57
CA GLY A 278 10.01 -3.24 1.93
C GLY A 278 11.04 -2.59 1.02
N ASN A 279 12.05 -3.37 0.62
CA ASN A 279 13.07 -2.95 -0.34
C ASN A 279 13.68 -1.59 0.02
N ASN A 280 14.11 -1.45 1.27
CA ASN A 280 14.69 -0.22 1.79
C ASN A 280 16.06 -0.50 2.42
N LYS A 281 16.64 0.50 3.07
CA LYS A 281 17.94 0.40 3.74
C LYS A 281 17.79 0.54 5.26
N ILE A 282 16.61 0.19 5.79
CA ILE A 282 16.28 0.37 7.21
C ILE A 282 17.12 -0.61 8.02
N ASN A 283 17.76 -0.10 9.07
CA ASN A 283 18.60 -0.86 9.98
C ASN A 283 18.04 -0.74 11.41
N GLY A 284 17.97 -1.85 12.14
CA GLY A 284 17.44 -1.94 13.49
C GLY A 284 16.91 -3.33 13.83
N THR A 285 16.32 -3.50 15.01
CA THR A 285 15.64 -4.75 15.39
C THR A 285 14.18 -4.76 14.94
N PHE A 286 13.50 -5.90 15.10
CA PHE A 286 12.07 -5.99 14.81
C PHE A 286 11.27 -4.91 15.56
N PRO A 287 10.42 -4.12 14.88
CA PRO A 287 9.61 -3.08 15.51
C PRO A 287 8.44 -3.66 16.31
N TYR A 288 8.69 -4.07 17.56
CA TYR A 288 7.72 -4.71 18.46
C TYR A 288 6.47 -3.88 18.75
N TRP A 289 6.49 -2.56 18.51
CA TRP A 289 5.30 -1.72 18.67
C TRP A 289 4.20 -2.08 17.65
N LEU A 290 4.55 -2.66 16.50
CA LEU A 290 3.60 -3.18 15.50
C LEU A 290 2.65 -4.22 16.09
N GLU A 291 3.10 -4.98 17.08
CA GLU A 291 2.30 -6.00 17.75
C GLU A 291 0.99 -5.46 18.34
N SER A 292 0.93 -4.15 18.62
CA SER A 292 -0.20 -3.48 19.28
C SER A 292 -1.12 -2.71 18.32
N LEU A 293 -0.88 -2.83 17.01
CA LEU A 293 -1.79 -2.33 15.97
C LEU A 293 -2.97 -3.30 15.81
N PRO A 294 -4.20 -2.89 16.18
CA PRO A 294 -5.31 -3.82 16.29
C PRO A 294 -5.95 -4.15 14.93
N MET A 295 -5.71 -3.32 13.92
CA MET A 295 -6.25 -3.47 12.57
C MET A 295 -5.22 -3.98 11.55
N LEU A 296 -3.96 -4.19 11.93
CA LEU A 296 -2.91 -4.54 10.97
C LEU A 296 -3.19 -5.91 10.32
N GLN A 297 -3.29 -5.90 9.00
CA GLN A 297 -3.59 -7.05 8.13
C GLN A 297 -2.39 -7.41 7.26
N VAL A 298 -1.66 -6.41 6.76
CA VAL A 298 -0.49 -6.59 5.88
C VAL A 298 0.73 -5.93 6.50
N LEU A 299 1.78 -6.72 6.67
CA LEU A 299 3.08 -6.26 7.14
C LEU A 299 4.18 -6.73 6.18
N ILE A 300 4.82 -5.77 5.52
CA ILE A 300 5.92 -6.00 4.59
C ILE A 300 7.14 -5.20 5.05
N LEU A 301 8.17 -5.92 5.49
CA LEU A 301 9.47 -5.38 5.91
C LEU A 301 10.63 -5.95 5.08
N ARG A 302 10.34 -6.65 3.99
CA ARG A 302 11.32 -7.41 3.19
C ARG A 302 12.49 -6.57 2.71
N SER A 303 13.60 -7.21 2.35
CA SER A 303 14.74 -6.57 1.66
C SER A 303 15.20 -5.29 2.37
N ASN A 304 15.52 -5.44 3.66
CA ASN A 304 16.02 -4.39 4.55
C ASN A 304 17.27 -4.91 5.29
N ARG A 305 17.69 -4.22 6.36
CA ARG A 305 18.79 -4.63 7.25
C ARG A 305 18.29 -4.85 8.68
N PHE A 306 17.07 -5.35 8.84
CA PHE A 306 16.55 -5.68 10.16
C PHE A 306 17.29 -6.90 10.71
N HIS A 307 17.67 -6.87 11.99
CA HIS A 307 18.51 -7.90 12.60
C HIS A 307 18.05 -8.30 14.00
N GLY A 308 18.63 -9.37 14.54
CA GLY A 308 18.35 -9.87 15.88
C GLY A 308 17.13 -10.77 15.95
N SER A 309 16.80 -11.24 17.16
CA SER A 309 15.68 -12.15 17.39
C SER A 309 14.32 -11.45 17.35
N ILE A 310 13.32 -12.17 16.84
CA ILE A 310 11.93 -11.73 16.85
C ILE A 310 11.24 -12.31 18.08
N GLU A 311 11.22 -11.52 19.15
CA GLU A 311 10.57 -11.88 20.42
C GLU A 311 9.35 -11.00 20.68
N VAL A 312 8.30 -11.62 21.21
CA VAL A 312 7.08 -10.90 21.59
C VAL A 312 7.31 -10.10 22.85
N SER A 313 6.93 -8.83 22.81
CA SER A 313 6.92 -7.98 23.99
C SER A 313 6.09 -8.61 25.12
N PRO A 314 6.61 -8.73 26.36
CA PRO A 314 5.85 -9.24 27.49
C PRO A 314 4.57 -8.45 27.79
N LYS A 315 4.49 -7.21 27.29
CA LYS A 315 3.36 -6.28 27.48
C LYS A 315 2.20 -6.57 26.53
N THR A 316 2.42 -7.28 25.42
CA THR A 316 1.38 -7.54 24.42
C THR A 316 0.75 -8.91 24.65
N ALA A 317 -0.47 -8.94 25.16
CA ALA A 317 -1.16 -10.20 25.40
C ALA A 317 -1.52 -10.96 24.11
N LEU A 318 -1.82 -10.24 23.03
CA LEU A 318 -2.46 -10.77 21.82
C LEU A 318 -1.96 -10.06 20.55
N PRO A 319 -0.73 -10.33 20.10
CA PRO A 319 -0.14 -9.69 18.93
C PRO A 319 -0.81 -10.15 17.62
N PHE A 320 -0.94 -9.25 16.64
CA PHE A 320 -1.23 -9.55 15.23
C PHE A 320 -2.49 -10.41 14.94
N ARG A 321 -3.58 -10.23 15.69
CA ARG A 321 -4.79 -11.05 15.52
C ARG A 321 -5.44 -11.00 14.13
N LYS A 322 -5.37 -9.85 13.46
CA LYS A 322 -5.94 -9.63 12.12
C LYS A 322 -4.94 -9.85 10.99
N LEU A 323 -3.66 -10.12 11.31
CA LEU A 323 -2.62 -10.20 10.30
C LEU A 323 -2.86 -11.39 9.37
N GLN A 324 -2.83 -11.12 8.07
CA GLN A 324 -3.04 -12.06 6.98
C GLN A 324 -1.77 -12.23 6.14
N ILE A 325 -0.94 -11.19 6.04
CA ILE A 325 0.27 -11.19 5.24
C ILE A 325 1.44 -10.72 6.10
N MET A 326 2.44 -11.59 6.23
CA MET A 326 3.68 -11.29 6.91
C MET A 326 4.84 -11.60 5.97
N ASP A 327 5.49 -10.56 5.45
CA ASP A 327 6.68 -10.68 4.62
C ASP A 327 7.86 -9.97 5.30
N LEU A 328 8.71 -10.77 5.94
CA LEU A 328 9.93 -10.33 6.62
C LEU A 328 11.19 -10.84 5.90
N SER A 329 11.05 -11.24 4.64
CA SER A 329 12.10 -11.90 3.87
C SER A 329 13.30 -11.00 3.61
N ASP A 330 14.44 -11.59 3.27
CA ASP A 330 15.65 -10.86 2.81
C ASP A 330 16.10 -9.77 3.81
N ASN A 331 16.41 -10.23 5.02
CA ASN A 331 16.87 -9.41 6.14
C ASN A 331 18.00 -10.14 6.89
N GLU A 332 18.40 -9.62 8.05
CA GLU A 332 19.42 -10.20 8.93
C GLU A 332 18.82 -10.77 10.24
N PHE A 333 17.50 -11.07 10.28
CA PHE A 333 16.86 -11.62 11.48
C PHE A 333 17.48 -12.96 11.88
N SER A 334 17.57 -13.22 13.18
CA SER A 334 18.25 -14.41 13.73
C SER A 334 17.46 -15.05 14.88
N GLY A 335 17.99 -16.13 15.45
CA GLY A 335 17.32 -16.91 16.49
C GLY A 335 16.20 -17.80 15.93
N ASN A 336 15.34 -18.29 16.82
CA ASN A 336 14.26 -19.19 16.42
C ASN A 336 13.12 -18.47 15.69
N LEU A 337 12.37 -19.21 14.87
CA LEU A 337 11.12 -18.73 14.28
C LEU A 337 10.15 -18.20 15.35
N PRO A 338 9.39 -17.11 15.06
CA PRO A 338 8.57 -16.37 16.04
C PRO A 338 7.30 -17.13 16.45
N THR A 339 7.49 -18.24 17.17
CA THR A 339 6.46 -19.22 17.54
C THR A 339 5.29 -18.60 18.32
N LYS A 340 5.58 -17.59 19.15
CA LYS A 340 4.57 -16.86 19.91
C LYS A 340 3.65 -16.02 18.99
N TYR A 341 4.14 -15.51 17.85
CA TYR A 341 3.27 -14.88 16.85
C TYR A 341 2.40 -15.91 16.16
N PHE A 342 2.96 -17.02 15.68
CA PHE A 342 2.17 -18.09 15.03
C PHE A 342 0.99 -18.56 15.89
N LYS A 343 1.14 -18.58 17.22
CA LYS A 343 0.05 -18.90 18.16
C LYS A 343 -1.11 -17.89 18.16
N ASN A 344 -0.89 -16.65 17.74
CA ASN A 344 -1.85 -15.54 17.82
C ASN A 344 -2.34 -15.01 16.47
N LEU A 345 -1.86 -15.55 15.33
CA LEU A 345 -2.31 -15.20 13.98
C LEU A 345 -3.71 -15.78 13.69
N LEU A 346 -4.72 -15.30 14.41
CA LEU A 346 -6.08 -15.85 14.38
C LEU A 346 -6.72 -15.78 13.00
N ALA A 347 -6.48 -14.70 12.25
CA ALA A 347 -6.96 -14.55 10.87
C ALA A 347 -6.41 -15.63 9.91
N MET A 348 -5.27 -16.25 10.23
CA MET A 348 -4.68 -17.32 9.44
C MET A 348 -5.07 -18.73 9.94
N MET A 349 -5.75 -18.85 11.09
CA MET A 349 -6.14 -20.14 11.67
C MET A 349 -7.43 -20.71 11.07
N ASP A 350 -8.52 -19.94 11.07
CA ASP A 350 -9.84 -20.36 10.56
C ASP A 350 -10.53 -19.20 9.83
N ALA A 351 -10.19 -18.98 8.56
CA ALA A 351 -10.89 -18.05 7.69
C ALA A 351 -12.18 -18.70 7.14
N HIS A 352 -13.20 -18.83 7.99
CA HIS A 352 -14.56 -19.23 7.54
C HIS A 352 -15.33 -18.01 7.05
N SER A 353 -15.02 -17.53 5.84
CA SER A 353 -15.93 -16.65 5.11
C SER A 353 -16.09 -17.16 3.69
N ASP A 354 -17.21 -17.83 3.43
CA ASP A 354 -17.70 -18.14 2.07
C ASP A 354 -18.16 -16.86 1.32
N ARG A 355 -18.07 -15.68 1.95
CA ARG A 355 -18.29 -14.38 1.30
C ARG A 355 -16.95 -13.82 0.85
N LEU A 356 -16.86 -13.50 -0.44
CA LEU A 356 -15.83 -12.63 -1.01
C LEU A 356 -15.90 -11.25 -0.33
N THR A 357 -15.15 -11.10 0.75
CA THR A 357 -14.91 -9.82 1.41
C THR A 357 -13.55 -9.31 0.99
N TYR A 358 -13.49 -8.01 0.71
CA TYR A 358 -12.27 -7.30 0.35
C TYR A 358 -11.98 -6.30 1.47
N MET A 359 -10.72 -5.93 1.71
CA MET A 359 -10.40 -4.82 2.62
C MET A 359 -10.96 -3.51 2.05
N GLY A 360 -11.50 -2.64 2.92
CA GLY A 360 -12.24 -1.43 2.53
C GLY A 360 -13.67 -1.71 2.03
N GLU A 361 -14.69 -1.54 2.88
CA GLU A 361 -16.11 -1.71 2.49
C GLU A 361 -16.72 -0.50 1.78
N ASP A 362 -15.99 0.61 1.64
CA ASP A 362 -16.43 1.82 0.92
C ASP A 362 -15.80 1.88 -0.48
N ALA A 363 -16.45 2.58 -1.41
CA ALA A 363 -16.30 2.48 -2.87
C ALA A 363 -14.92 2.81 -3.51
N TYR A 364 -13.84 2.83 -2.74
CA TYR A 364 -12.47 3.08 -3.18
C TYR A 364 -11.61 1.84 -2.94
N ASN A 365 -11.13 1.26 -4.04
CA ASN A 365 -10.29 0.06 -4.03
C ASN A 365 -8.90 0.42 -3.49
N GLU A 366 -8.57 -0.02 -2.28
CA GLU A 366 -7.19 0.07 -1.78
C GLU A 366 -6.33 -0.99 -2.49
N SER A 367 -5.39 -0.54 -3.33
CA SER A 367 -4.39 -1.42 -3.93
C SER A 367 -3.13 -1.48 -3.05
N THR A 368 -2.58 -2.68 -2.88
CA THR A 368 -1.27 -2.88 -2.24
C THR A 368 -0.50 -3.96 -2.97
N ILE A 369 0.84 -3.93 -2.91
CA ILE A 369 1.66 -4.94 -3.59
C ILE A 369 2.17 -5.97 -2.60
N VAL A 370 1.83 -7.22 -2.86
CA VAL A 370 2.35 -8.36 -2.11
C VAL A 370 3.29 -9.13 -3.04
N VAL A 371 4.53 -9.38 -2.61
CA VAL A 371 5.44 -10.21 -3.39
C VAL A 371 5.10 -11.67 -3.13
N ILE A 372 4.66 -12.37 -4.18
CA ILE A 372 4.36 -13.80 -4.15
C ILE A 372 5.25 -14.46 -5.21
N LYS A 373 6.05 -15.46 -4.80
CA LYS A 373 6.95 -16.21 -5.72
C LYS A 373 7.96 -15.31 -6.47
N GLY A 374 8.37 -14.19 -5.87
CA GLY A 374 9.26 -13.21 -6.52
C GLY A 374 8.58 -12.32 -7.57
N PHE A 375 7.24 -12.33 -7.64
CA PHE A 375 6.45 -11.41 -8.46
C PHE A 375 5.73 -10.40 -7.57
N PHE A 376 5.79 -9.12 -7.95
CA PHE A 376 5.01 -8.06 -7.33
C PHE A 376 3.55 -8.24 -7.75
N ILE A 377 2.64 -8.53 -6.81
CA ILE A 377 1.21 -8.63 -7.10
C ILE A 377 0.52 -7.43 -6.48
N GLU A 378 0.15 -6.47 -7.32
CA GLU A 378 -0.80 -5.44 -6.94
C GLU A 378 -2.17 -6.09 -6.72
N MET A 379 -2.54 -6.21 -5.45
CA MET A 379 -3.88 -6.58 -5.06
C MET A 379 -4.75 -5.34 -5.11
N GLU A 380 -5.34 -5.03 -6.27
CA GLU A 380 -6.40 -4.01 -6.42
C GLU A 380 -7.55 -4.22 -5.41
N LYS A 381 -7.73 -5.48 -4.97
CA LYS A 381 -8.55 -5.82 -3.82
C LYS A 381 -7.90 -6.96 -3.07
N ILE A 382 -7.44 -6.74 -1.84
CA ILE A 382 -7.00 -7.84 -0.99
C ILE A 382 -8.25 -8.61 -0.58
N GLN A 383 -8.48 -9.76 -1.22
CA GLN A 383 -9.46 -10.70 -0.70
C GLN A 383 -9.00 -11.07 0.70
N THR A 384 -9.86 -10.90 1.69
CA THR A 384 -9.55 -11.19 3.10
C THR A 384 -9.22 -12.67 3.36
N MET A 385 -9.24 -13.51 2.33
CA MET A 385 -8.88 -14.93 2.37
C MET A 385 -7.41 -15.21 2.00
N PHE A 386 -6.69 -14.25 1.40
CA PHE A 386 -5.30 -14.49 1.03
C PHE A 386 -4.40 -14.37 2.27
N THR A 387 -3.74 -15.47 2.64
CA THR A 387 -2.84 -15.49 3.79
C THR A 387 -1.50 -16.11 3.46
N THR A 388 -0.43 -15.42 3.82
CA THR A 388 0.95 -15.85 3.51
C THR A 388 1.93 -15.44 4.59
N ILE A 389 2.95 -16.28 4.78
CA ILE A 389 4.11 -15.98 5.62
C ILE A 389 5.36 -16.21 4.78
N ASP A 390 6.16 -15.16 4.60
CA ASP A 390 7.50 -15.24 4.02
C ASP A 390 8.54 -14.75 5.02
N LEU A 391 9.37 -15.67 5.51
CA LEU A 391 10.52 -15.41 6.38
C LEU A 391 11.84 -15.84 5.71
N SER A 392 11.83 -15.98 4.38
CA SER A 392 12.98 -16.49 3.63
C SER A 392 14.18 -15.54 3.66
N LYS A 393 15.37 -16.03 3.30
CA LYS A 393 16.61 -15.23 3.19
C LYS A 393 16.91 -14.46 4.48
N ASN A 394 17.01 -15.17 5.58
CA ASN A 394 17.35 -14.65 6.90
C ASN A 394 18.36 -15.58 7.59
N ASN A 395 18.63 -15.37 8.88
CA ASN A 395 19.49 -16.22 9.71
C ASN A 395 18.69 -17.00 10.77
N PHE A 396 17.42 -17.35 10.51
CA PHE A 396 16.63 -18.11 11.47
C PHE A 396 17.21 -19.52 11.67
N GLU A 397 17.25 -19.97 12.92
CA GLU A 397 17.79 -21.27 13.34
C GLU A 397 16.76 -22.08 14.13
N GLY A 398 17.18 -23.27 14.60
CA GLY A 398 16.31 -24.18 15.35
C GLY A 398 15.31 -24.92 14.47
N GLU A 399 14.30 -25.52 15.08
CA GLU A 399 13.31 -26.36 14.39
C GLU A 399 12.09 -25.58 13.91
N ILE A 400 11.40 -26.10 12.88
CA ILE A 400 10.08 -25.61 12.49
C ILE A 400 9.07 -25.95 13.60
N PRO A 401 8.40 -24.97 14.23
CA PRO A 401 7.52 -25.24 15.35
C PRO A 401 6.24 -25.96 14.91
N LYS A 402 5.85 -27.04 15.61
CA LYS A 402 4.58 -27.78 15.42
C LYS A 402 3.34 -26.89 15.33
N LEU A 403 3.38 -25.72 15.99
CA LEU A 403 2.30 -24.73 15.98
C LEU A 403 1.98 -24.18 14.59
N ILE A 404 2.89 -24.28 13.61
CA ILE A 404 2.63 -23.84 12.23
C ILE A 404 1.40 -24.54 11.65
N GLY A 405 1.19 -25.83 11.97
CA GLY A 405 0.05 -26.62 11.51
C GLY A 405 -1.32 -26.15 12.02
N LYS A 406 -1.38 -25.10 12.87
CA LYS A 406 -2.63 -24.46 13.26
C LYS A 406 -3.11 -23.41 12.25
N LEU A 407 -2.24 -22.91 11.39
CA LEU A 407 -2.54 -21.83 10.45
C LEU A 407 -3.20 -22.37 9.17
N LYS A 408 -4.32 -23.06 9.31
CA LYS A 408 -4.94 -23.84 8.22
C LYS A 408 -5.40 -23.02 7.03
N SER A 409 -5.54 -21.70 7.20
CA SER A 409 -5.97 -20.81 6.12
C SER A 409 -4.81 -20.38 5.22
N LEU A 410 -3.55 -20.64 5.61
CA LEU A 410 -2.36 -20.29 4.84
C LEU A 410 -2.44 -20.80 3.41
N LYS A 411 -2.21 -19.89 2.47
CA LYS A 411 -2.04 -20.14 1.04
C LYS A 411 -0.57 -20.30 0.66
N GLY A 412 0.30 -19.53 1.29
CA GLY A 412 1.74 -19.52 1.01
C GLY A 412 2.58 -19.61 2.27
N LEU A 413 3.65 -20.40 2.22
CA LEU A 413 4.63 -20.48 3.29
C LEU A 413 6.05 -20.58 2.73
N ASN A 414 6.89 -19.62 3.08
CA ASN A 414 8.29 -19.58 2.66
C ASN A 414 9.23 -19.42 3.85
N PHE A 415 10.04 -20.44 4.11
CA PHE A 415 11.13 -20.40 5.08
C PHE A 415 12.49 -20.66 4.43
N SER A 416 12.59 -20.58 3.10
CA SER A 416 13.82 -20.92 2.40
C SER A 416 14.98 -19.98 2.72
N HIS A 417 16.21 -20.43 2.45
CA HIS A 417 17.42 -19.63 2.70
C HIS A 417 17.55 -19.16 4.16
N ASN A 418 17.53 -20.12 5.08
CA ASN A 418 17.74 -19.93 6.52
C ASN A 418 18.69 -21.02 7.04
N LYS A 419 18.83 -21.15 8.37
CA LYS A 419 19.64 -22.17 9.07
C LYS A 419 18.75 -23.11 9.89
N LEU A 420 17.52 -23.37 9.41
CA LEU A 420 16.57 -24.23 10.11
C LEU A 420 17.06 -25.67 10.10
N THR A 421 16.93 -26.34 11.24
CA THR A 421 17.39 -27.71 11.51
C THR A 421 16.22 -28.59 11.95
N GLY A 422 16.49 -29.87 12.22
CA GLY A 422 15.48 -30.81 12.70
C GLY A 422 14.56 -31.32 11.60
N PRO A 423 13.61 -32.20 11.94
CA PRO A 423 12.78 -32.89 10.97
C PRO A 423 11.64 -32.03 10.43
N ILE A 424 11.21 -32.34 9.21
CA ILE A 424 9.95 -31.83 8.67
C ILE A 424 8.80 -32.62 9.33
N LEU A 425 8.07 -31.96 10.23
CA LEU A 425 7.02 -32.58 11.04
C LEU A 425 5.71 -32.73 10.25
N SER A 426 5.02 -33.87 10.44
CA SER A 426 3.71 -34.15 9.83
C SER A 426 2.63 -33.13 10.17
N THR A 427 2.83 -32.26 11.17
CA THR A 427 1.93 -31.13 11.45
C THR A 427 1.76 -30.18 10.26
N LEU A 428 2.69 -30.14 9.30
CA LEU A 428 2.53 -29.38 8.06
C LEU A 428 1.42 -29.94 7.17
N GLU A 429 1.07 -31.22 7.29
CA GLU A 429 -0.06 -31.83 6.57
C GLU A 429 -1.42 -31.21 6.96
N ASN A 430 -1.49 -30.55 8.13
CA ASN A 430 -2.71 -29.85 8.56
C ASN A 430 -2.94 -28.53 7.81
N LEU A 431 -1.98 -28.03 7.03
CA LEU A 431 -2.11 -26.81 6.23
C LEU A 431 -2.91 -27.10 4.94
N SER A 432 -4.18 -27.45 5.09
CA SER A 432 -5.00 -27.97 3.98
C SER A 432 -5.28 -26.99 2.84
N ASN A 433 -5.12 -25.68 3.08
CA ASN A 433 -5.34 -24.64 2.07
C ASN A 433 -4.04 -24.17 1.39
N LEU A 434 -2.91 -24.78 1.73
CA LEU A 434 -1.60 -24.36 1.24
C LEU A 434 -1.46 -24.66 -0.26
N GLU A 435 -1.15 -23.62 -1.02
CA GLU A 435 -0.97 -23.69 -2.48
C GLU A 435 0.50 -23.80 -2.86
N TRP A 436 1.40 -23.27 -2.02
CA TRP A 436 2.83 -23.36 -2.24
C TRP A 436 3.62 -23.35 -0.92
N LEU A 437 4.71 -24.12 -0.90
CA LEU A 437 5.61 -24.29 0.23
C LEU A 437 7.05 -24.26 -0.27
N ASP A 438 7.89 -23.41 0.32
CA ASP A 438 9.33 -23.42 0.07
C ASP A 438 10.12 -23.50 1.39
N LEU A 439 10.84 -24.61 1.56
CA LEU A 439 11.73 -24.89 2.70
C LEU A 439 13.19 -25.09 2.23
N SER A 440 13.48 -24.80 0.97
CA SER A 440 14.80 -25.04 0.36
C SER A 440 15.91 -24.22 1.02
N SER A 441 17.17 -24.59 0.81
CA SER A 441 18.31 -23.85 1.36
C SER A 441 18.25 -23.71 2.89
N ASN A 442 18.06 -24.83 3.58
CA ASN A 442 18.11 -24.99 5.04
C ASN A 442 18.91 -26.26 5.40
N GLU A 443 19.02 -26.55 6.70
CA GLU A 443 19.68 -27.74 7.27
C GLU A 443 18.65 -28.78 7.78
N LEU A 444 17.46 -28.82 7.17
CA LEU A 444 16.37 -29.72 7.56
C LEU A 444 16.71 -31.17 7.23
N ILE A 445 16.28 -32.08 8.12
CA ILE A 445 16.32 -33.53 7.88
C ILE A 445 14.92 -34.03 7.46
N GLY A 446 14.87 -35.23 6.89
CA GLY A 446 13.68 -35.78 6.21
C GLY A 446 12.40 -35.83 7.07
N TRP A 447 11.29 -36.20 6.41
CA TRP A 447 9.96 -36.25 7.02
C TRP A 447 9.88 -37.27 8.17
N THR A 448 9.33 -36.85 9.31
CA THR A 448 9.06 -37.75 10.44
C THR A 448 7.59 -37.72 10.82
N HIS A 449 6.97 -38.90 10.92
CA HIS A 449 5.61 -39.08 11.44
C HIS A 449 5.69 -39.25 12.97
N THR A 450 5.60 -38.16 13.73
CA THR A 450 5.65 -38.19 15.21
C THR A 450 4.53 -37.43 15.86
#